data_AF-A0A1S3SLW5-F1
#
_entry.id   AF-A0A1S3SLW5-F1
#
_cell.length_a   1.000
_cell.length_b   1.000
_cell.length_c   1.000
_cell.angle_alpha   90.00
_cell.angle_beta   90.00
_cell.angle_gamma   90.00
#
_symmetry.space_group_name_H-M   'P 1'
#
loop_
_entity.id
_entity.type
_entity.pdbx_description
1 polymer ?
#
loop_
_entity_poly.entity_id
_entity_poly.type
_entity_poly.pdbx_seq_one_letter_code
_entity_poly.pdbx_strand_id
1 'polypeptide(L)'
;MFGVQFAVSSGRCTRGAFMLLIKVNKDLKEELKCDFIMVIDTEGLKSPELAQLDDSYEHDNELATLVIGLSDVTIINIAMENSTEMKDILQIVVHAFIRMKKVGKKPVCHFVHQNVPDMSAHDNNMRERKKLLEQLNEMTQAAAKMENKEEITKFTDMMEYDPDTSSWYIPGLWNGTPPMAPVNAGYSEAVYDFKKSLMKDFIKCKKNGDLTLFMKWTQNLWESVKFENFIFSFRNSLVADAYSRLCSEYNGWEWIFQKEMYNWMIAAETKISNFGMTVLNPQITISYMLNNLMGEASEKLSVGEKEIQNNLITYFKKQDGHVNLVEKYKEDFVASAKTLKRETENTVSNTLHGAVEIKEGMAKLDDIKSSQAKTLEKKVLALLKTCRQNKSVLSDEALKEEFESMWKETLSEIKFRGLTGRDVAQDAFSILHDHLSTRSGYVNSMLVGNSLVDYGEIPFVVESGDWWTKGVVMHWNRAHSRMKLQELCDYIITQCQDFITQKVGSKTDYHATYVKELLEIIDETSQQNNKRKVSEVKLKLHICGRAARTFQKKHDDFISVNDPRKCLEQSKDKYLTDFIDLFHNRDQCQRKAEEFTKLLQPAVQEYVSKMIGPDVVDEVKTGKG
;
A
#
# COMPACT_ATOMS: atom_id res chain seq x y z
N MET A 1 -43.79 -18.26 -21.70
CA MET A 1 -43.81 -18.56 -20.25
C MET A 1 -44.83 -17.73 -19.47
N PHE A 2 -44.72 -16.39 -19.44
CA PHE A 2 -45.59 -15.54 -18.58
C PHE A 2 -46.77 -14.85 -19.29
N GLY A 3 -46.92 -15.02 -20.61
CA GLY A 3 -48.03 -14.41 -21.36
C GLY A 3 -47.95 -12.88 -21.49
N VAL A 4 -46.75 -12.32 -21.32
CA VAL A 4 -46.48 -10.89 -21.41
C VAL A 4 -45.54 -10.60 -22.59
N GLN A 5 -45.65 -9.41 -23.15
CA GLN A 5 -44.76 -8.90 -24.19
C GLN A 5 -43.96 -7.72 -23.64
N PHE A 6 -42.63 -7.81 -23.68
CA PHE A 6 -41.74 -6.70 -23.35
C PHE A 6 -41.51 -5.81 -24.58
N ALA A 7 -41.36 -4.51 -24.35
CA ALA A 7 -41.03 -3.57 -25.42
C ALA A 7 -39.57 -3.76 -25.84
N VAL A 8 -39.35 -4.30 -27.04
CA VAL A 8 -37.99 -4.44 -27.62
C VAL A 8 -37.61 -3.19 -28.40
N SER A 9 -36.36 -2.73 -28.23
CA SER A 9 -35.83 -1.60 -29.00
C SER A 9 -35.59 -1.99 -30.47
N SER A 10 -35.40 -1.00 -31.35
CA SER A 10 -35.24 -1.15 -32.80
C SER A 10 -34.14 -2.12 -33.26
N GLY A 11 -33.26 -2.57 -32.34
CA GLY A 11 -32.17 -3.52 -32.57
C GLY A 11 -32.42 -4.96 -32.13
N ARG A 12 -33.63 -5.35 -31.70
CA ARG A 12 -33.97 -6.69 -31.13
C ARG A 12 -33.37 -7.02 -29.76
N CYS A 13 -32.67 -6.10 -29.10
CA CYS A 13 -32.12 -6.29 -27.75
C CYS A 13 -32.75 -5.31 -26.74
N THR A 14 -33.06 -5.79 -25.54
CA THR A 14 -33.37 -4.99 -24.35
C THR A 14 -32.09 -4.36 -23.81
N ARG A 15 -32.13 -3.09 -23.37
CA ARG A 15 -31.01 -2.43 -22.68
C ARG A 15 -31.38 -2.15 -21.22
N GLY A 16 -30.55 -2.55 -20.27
CA GLY A 16 -30.83 -2.44 -18.83
C GLY A 16 -31.83 -3.49 -18.31
N ALA A 17 -32.75 -3.10 -17.43
CA ALA A 17 -33.77 -4.00 -16.87
C ALA A 17 -35.18 -3.37 -16.93
N PHE A 18 -36.15 -4.15 -17.41
CA PHE A 18 -37.56 -3.77 -17.54
C PHE A 18 -38.40 -4.55 -16.53
N MET A 19 -39.28 -3.86 -15.80
CA MET A 19 -40.13 -4.47 -14.79
C MET A 19 -41.59 -4.41 -15.22
N LEU A 20 -42.32 -5.53 -15.12
CA LEU A 20 -43.74 -5.62 -15.43
C LEU A 20 -44.49 -6.28 -14.28
N LEU A 21 -45.59 -5.66 -13.85
CA LEU A 21 -46.45 -6.16 -12.77
C LEU A 21 -47.63 -6.94 -13.34
N ILE A 22 -47.71 -8.23 -13.01
CA ILE A 22 -48.82 -9.11 -13.36
C ILE A 22 -49.74 -9.21 -12.15
N LYS A 23 -51.00 -8.79 -12.29
CA LYS A 23 -52.00 -8.90 -11.23
C LYS A 23 -52.41 -10.36 -11.04
N VAL A 24 -52.33 -10.85 -9.80
CA VAL A 24 -52.76 -12.21 -9.46
C VAL A 24 -54.29 -12.28 -9.39
N ASN A 25 -54.88 -13.32 -10.00
CA ASN A 25 -56.31 -13.55 -9.95
C ASN A 25 -56.77 -13.84 -8.51
N LYS A 26 -57.98 -13.40 -8.13
CA LYS A 26 -58.51 -13.48 -6.76
C LYS A 26 -58.39 -14.88 -6.16
N ASP A 27 -58.67 -15.92 -6.96
CA ASP A 27 -58.66 -17.32 -6.52
C ASP A 27 -57.24 -17.81 -6.16
N LEU A 28 -56.20 -17.24 -6.76
CA LEU A 28 -54.79 -17.61 -6.53
C LEU A 28 -54.11 -16.72 -5.48
N LYS A 29 -54.75 -15.61 -5.07
CA LYS A 29 -54.19 -14.69 -4.07
C LYS A 29 -54.05 -15.34 -2.70
N GLU A 30 -55.00 -16.19 -2.31
CA GLU A 30 -54.96 -16.87 -1.01
C GLU A 30 -53.85 -17.94 -0.96
N GLU A 31 -53.59 -18.61 -2.09
CA GLU A 31 -52.56 -19.64 -2.21
C GLU A 31 -51.15 -19.05 -2.32
N LEU A 32 -50.95 -18.04 -3.19
CA LEU A 32 -49.65 -17.38 -3.40
C LEU A 32 -49.35 -16.31 -2.35
N LYS A 33 -50.35 -15.87 -1.60
CA LYS A 33 -50.28 -14.77 -0.63
C LYS A 33 -49.76 -13.45 -1.19
N CYS A 34 -49.80 -13.22 -2.49
CA CYS A 34 -49.33 -11.98 -3.11
C CYS A 34 -50.38 -11.35 -4.04
N ASP A 35 -50.35 -10.02 -4.15
CA ASP A 35 -51.27 -9.26 -5.02
C ASP A 35 -50.79 -9.17 -6.47
N PHE A 36 -49.48 -9.11 -6.65
CA PHE A 36 -48.81 -8.93 -7.93
C PHE A 36 -47.57 -9.81 -8.01
N ILE A 37 -47.30 -10.32 -9.21
CA ILE A 37 -46.02 -10.94 -9.57
C ILE A 37 -45.26 -9.94 -10.43
N MET A 38 -44.06 -9.57 -10.00
CA MET A 38 -43.18 -8.71 -10.79
C MET A 38 -42.28 -9.59 -11.67
N VAL A 39 -42.29 -9.34 -12.97
CA VAL A 39 -41.38 -9.98 -13.92
C VAL A 39 -40.35 -8.94 -14.33
N ILE A 40 -39.07 -9.25 -14.10
CA ILE A 40 -37.93 -8.42 -14.48
C ILE A 40 -37.27 -9.07 -15.69
N ASP A 41 -37.29 -8.39 -16.83
CA ASP A 41 -36.60 -8.78 -18.04
C ASP A 41 -35.34 -7.94 -18.20
N THR A 42 -34.21 -8.58 -18.45
CA THR A 42 -32.91 -7.91 -18.48
C THR A 42 -32.34 -7.88 -19.89
N GLU A 43 -31.39 -6.99 -20.10
CA GLU A 43 -30.44 -7.08 -21.19
C GLU A 43 -29.69 -8.42 -21.15
N GLY A 44 -29.31 -8.91 -22.33
CA GLY A 44 -28.48 -10.10 -22.45
C GLY A 44 -27.07 -9.80 -21.98
N LEU A 45 -26.59 -10.60 -21.02
CA LEU A 45 -25.19 -10.56 -20.60
C LEU A 45 -24.29 -10.84 -21.80
N LYS A 46 -23.20 -10.08 -21.97
CA LYS A 46 -22.29 -10.15 -23.12
C LYS A 46 -22.94 -9.94 -24.49
N SER A 47 -23.83 -8.97 -24.61
CA SER A 47 -24.38 -8.60 -25.92
C SER A 47 -23.25 -8.25 -26.91
N PRO A 48 -23.21 -8.82 -28.14
CA PRO A 48 -22.14 -8.57 -29.13
C PRO A 48 -21.93 -7.09 -29.47
N GLU A 49 -23.00 -6.31 -29.29
CA GLU A 49 -23.04 -4.86 -29.51
C GLU A 49 -22.21 -4.05 -28.49
N LEU A 50 -21.93 -4.62 -27.31
CA LEU A 50 -21.16 -4.00 -26.21
C LEU A 50 -19.78 -4.62 -26.03
N ALA A 51 -19.49 -5.77 -26.66
CA ALA A 51 -18.23 -6.50 -26.52
C ALA A 51 -16.97 -5.73 -27.01
N GLN A 52 -17.15 -4.57 -27.68
CA GLN A 52 -16.07 -3.69 -28.15
C GLN A 52 -15.62 -2.64 -27.12
N LEU A 53 -16.29 -2.54 -25.95
CA LEU A 53 -15.94 -1.61 -24.87
C LEU A 53 -15.17 -2.34 -23.76
N ASP A 54 -14.05 -1.75 -23.32
CA ASP A 54 -13.16 -2.30 -22.28
C ASP A 54 -13.88 -2.53 -20.92
N ASP A 55 -14.98 -1.82 -20.65
CA ASP A 55 -15.77 -1.86 -19.40
C ASP A 55 -17.06 -2.70 -19.47
N SER A 56 -17.32 -3.40 -20.59
CA SER A 56 -18.58 -4.15 -20.81
C SER A 56 -18.92 -5.15 -19.70
N TYR A 57 -17.89 -5.72 -19.06
CA TYR A 57 -18.03 -6.71 -18.00
C TYR A 57 -18.45 -6.11 -16.65
N GLU A 58 -17.99 -4.89 -16.34
CA GLU A 58 -18.41 -4.22 -15.10
C GLU A 58 -19.92 -3.96 -15.14
N HIS A 59 -20.43 -3.52 -16.30
CA HIS A 59 -21.85 -3.34 -16.52
C HIS A 59 -22.66 -4.64 -16.36
N ASP A 60 -22.19 -5.75 -16.96
CA ASP A 60 -22.84 -7.06 -16.83
C ASP A 60 -22.87 -7.53 -15.36
N ASN A 61 -21.80 -7.28 -14.61
CA ASN A 61 -21.74 -7.63 -13.18
C ASN A 61 -22.67 -6.78 -12.32
N GLU A 62 -22.73 -5.46 -12.59
CA GLU A 62 -23.65 -4.55 -11.92
C GLU A 62 -25.10 -4.98 -12.17
N LEU A 63 -25.44 -5.24 -13.42
CA LEU A 63 -26.78 -5.65 -13.84
C LEU A 63 -27.17 -6.98 -13.22
N ALA A 64 -26.31 -8.01 -13.30
CA ALA A 64 -26.56 -9.32 -12.71
C ALA A 64 -26.72 -9.24 -11.19
N THR A 65 -25.84 -8.50 -10.51
CA THR A 65 -25.89 -8.33 -9.05
C THR A 65 -27.17 -7.61 -8.61
N LEU A 66 -27.57 -6.57 -9.35
CA LEU A 66 -28.80 -5.84 -9.09
C LEU A 66 -30.03 -6.75 -9.28
N VAL A 67 -30.15 -7.41 -10.42
CA VAL A 67 -31.35 -8.22 -10.76
C VAL A 67 -31.47 -9.41 -9.82
N ILE A 68 -30.36 -10.10 -9.54
CA ILE A 68 -30.34 -11.22 -8.58
C ILE A 68 -30.71 -10.74 -7.18
N GLY A 69 -30.26 -9.55 -6.76
CA GLY A 69 -30.59 -9.01 -5.44
C GLY A 69 -32.03 -8.50 -5.29
N LEU A 70 -32.66 -8.09 -6.39
CA LEU A 70 -34.07 -7.68 -6.42
C LEU A 70 -35.04 -8.85 -6.48
N SER A 71 -34.61 -9.99 -7.02
CA SER A 71 -35.48 -11.13 -7.33
C SER A 71 -35.57 -12.13 -6.17
N ASP A 72 -36.76 -12.67 -5.93
CA ASP A 72 -36.95 -13.82 -5.02
C ASP A 72 -36.68 -15.14 -5.75
N VAL A 73 -37.00 -15.19 -7.06
CA VAL A 73 -36.67 -16.29 -7.97
C VAL A 73 -35.97 -15.72 -9.20
N THR A 74 -34.78 -16.23 -9.51
CA THR A 74 -33.98 -15.83 -10.67
C THR A 74 -33.97 -16.96 -11.71
N ILE A 75 -34.17 -16.62 -12.98
CA ILE A 75 -34.08 -17.56 -14.10
C ILE A 75 -32.85 -17.19 -14.92
N ILE A 76 -31.88 -18.10 -15.00
CA ILE A 76 -30.67 -17.93 -15.79
C ILE A 76 -30.84 -18.70 -17.09
N ASN A 77 -31.09 -17.95 -18.16
CA ASN A 77 -31.32 -18.51 -19.48
C ASN A 77 -29.99 -18.70 -20.22
N ILE A 78 -29.67 -19.92 -20.62
CA ILE A 78 -28.41 -20.30 -21.27
C ILE A 78 -28.72 -21.01 -22.59
N ALA A 79 -28.18 -20.52 -23.70
CA ALA A 79 -28.20 -21.24 -24.98
C ALA A 79 -27.05 -22.26 -25.02
N MET A 80 -27.34 -23.51 -25.40
CA MET A 80 -26.37 -24.63 -25.29
C MET A 80 -25.25 -24.63 -26.36
N GLU A 81 -25.26 -23.68 -27.31
CA GLU A 81 -24.39 -23.69 -28.49
C GLU A 81 -22.94 -23.26 -28.22
N ASN A 82 -22.62 -22.63 -27.07
CA ASN A 82 -21.27 -22.14 -26.76
C ASN A 82 -20.82 -22.40 -25.30
N SER A 83 -19.91 -23.37 -25.13
CA SER A 83 -19.38 -23.77 -23.80
C SER A 83 -18.56 -22.68 -23.09
N THR A 84 -18.03 -21.71 -23.83
CA THR A 84 -17.23 -20.61 -23.28
C THR A 84 -18.12 -19.51 -22.71
N GLU A 85 -19.18 -19.13 -23.42
CA GLU A 85 -20.19 -18.18 -22.94
C GLU A 85 -20.87 -18.68 -21.66
N MET A 86 -21.16 -19.98 -21.60
CA MET A 86 -21.72 -20.61 -20.41
C MET A 86 -20.82 -20.40 -19.19
N LYS A 87 -19.51 -20.64 -19.29
CA LYS A 87 -18.59 -20.46 -18.16
C LYS A 87 -18.54 -19.01 -17.68
N ASP A 88 -18.54 -18.08 -18.62
CA ASP A 88 -18.44 -16.66 -18.31
C ASP A 88 -19.72 -16.16 -17.60
N ILE A 89 -20.91 -16.55 -18.08
CA ILE A 89 -22.19 -16.21 -17.45
C ILE A 89 -22.26 -16.81 -16.04
N LEU A 90 -21.87 -18.08 -15.88
CA LEU A 90 -21.87 -18.74 -14.58
C LEU A 90 -20.95 -18.03 -13.57
N GLN A 91 -19.82 -17.51 -14.03
CA GLN A 91 -18.90 -16.77 -13.15
C GLN A 91 -19.51 -15.45 -12.65
N ILE A 92 -20.13 -14.66 -13.54
CA ILE A 92 -20.84 -13.42 -13.18
C ILE A 92 -21.91 -13.72 -12.11
N VAL A 93 -22.68 -14.78 -12.35
CA VAL A 93 -23.74 -15.27 -11.49
C VAL A 93 -23.21 -15.70 -10.11
N VAL A 94 -22.14 -16.47 -10.04
CA VAL A 94 -21.52 -16.92 -8.77
C VAL A 94 -21.08 -15.73 -7.93
N HIS A 95 -20.41 -14.73 -8.53
CA HIS A 95 -20.00 -13.53 -7.79
C HIS A 95 -21.19 -12.72 -7.27
N ALA A 96 -22.24 -12.54 -8.09
CA ALA A 96 -23.47 -11.88 -7.65
C ALA A 96 -24.08 -12.59 -6.43
N PHE A 97 -24.10 -13.93 -6.42
CA PHE A 97 -24.61 -14.69 -5.28
C PHE A 97 -23.73 -14.59 -4.03
N ILE A 98 -22.38 -14.55 -4.15
CA ILE A 98 -21.48 -14.41 -2.97
C ILE A 98 -21.79 -13.09 -2.24
N ARG A 99 -22.12 -12.06 -3.00
CA ARG A 99 -22.49 -10.75 -2.49
C ARG A 99 -23.89 -10.76 -1.89
N MET A 100 -24.85 -11.42 -2.53
CA MET A 100 -26.21 -11.54 -1.95
C MET A 100 -26.23 -12.29 -0.62
N LYS A 101 -25.34 -13.28 -0.44
CA LYS A 101 -25.14 -13.93 0.86
C LYS A 101 -24.71 -12.95 1.95
N LYS A 102 -23.87 -11.93 1.65
CA LYS A 102 -23.49 -10.88 2.64
C LYS A 102 -24.71 -10.12 3.14
N VAL A 103 -25.68 -9.89 2.27
CA VAL A 103 -26.89 -9.14 2.61
C VAL A 103 -28.00 -10.04 3.17
N GLY A 104 -27.71 -11.32 3.41
CA GLY A 104 -28.62 -12.27 4.04
C GLY A 104 -29.80 -12.70 3.16
N LYS A 105 -29.72 -12.47 1.84
CA LYS A 105 -30.70 -12.96 0.87
C LYS A 105 -30.19 -14.27 0.25
N LYS A 106 -31.09 -15.25 0.17
CA LYS A 106 -30.88 -16.51 -0.56
C LYS A 106 -31.98 -16.63 -1.63
N PRO A 107 -31.78 -16.07 -2.82
CA PRO A 107 -32.76 -16.22 -3.90
C PRO A 107 -32.81 -17.67 -4.38
N VAL A 108 -33.97 -18.12 -4.85
CA VAL A 108 -34.11 -19.39 -5.57
C VAL A 108 -33.64 -19.18 -7.00
N CYS A 109 -32.87 -20.10 -7.57
CA CYS A 109 -32.36 -19.96 -8.93
C CYS A 109 -32.66 -21.18 -9.78
N HIS A 110 -33.07 -20.93 -11.01
CA HIS A 110 -33.31 -21.93 -12.03
C HIS A 110 -32.38 -21.72 -13.23
N PHE A 111 -31.59 -22.72 -13.58
CA PHE A 111 -30.83 -22.73 -14.83
C PHE A 111 -31.70 -23.32 -15.92
N VAL A 112 -31.91 -22.57 -17.01
CA VAL A 112 -32.73 -22.99 -18.15
C VAL A 112 -31.83 -23.08 -19.37
N HIS A 113 -31.58 -24.31 -19.81
CA HIS A 113 -30.82 -24.61 -21.02
C HIS A 113 -31.78 -24.69 -22.22
N GLN A 114 -31.63 -23.80 -23.20
CA GLN A 114 -32.47 -23.76 -24.40
C GLN A 114 -31.84 -24.52 -25.58
N ASN A 115 -32.70 -24.98 -26.50
CA ASN A 115 -32.37 -25.68 -27.74
C ASN A 115 -31.71 -27.05 -27.53
N VAL A 116 -32.16 -27.80 -26.52
CA VAL A 116 -31.64 -29.15 -26.23
C VAL A 116 -32.18 -30.17 -27.26
N PRO A 117 -31.35 -31.02 -27.88
CA PRO A 117 -31.82 -32.01 -28.85
C PRO A 117 -32.65 -33.14 -28.19
N ASP A 118 -33.85 -33.38 -28.73
CA ASP A 118 -34.97 -34.11 -28.10
C ASP A 118 -34.74 -35.62 -27.78
N MET A 119 -33.69 -36.28 -28.30
CA MET A 119 -33.70 -37.76 -28.41
C MET A 119 -32.86 -38.57 -27.41
N SER A 120 -32.30 -38.00 -26.34
CA SER A 120 -31.55 -38.80 -25.33
C SER A 120 -31.53 -38.21 -23.91
N ALA A 121 -32.55 -37.43 -23.55
CA ALA A 121 -32.45 -36.43 -22.49
C ALA A 121 -32.28 -36.97 -21.05
N HIS A 122 -32.88 -38.08 -20.63
CA HIS A 122 -32.92 -38.38 -19.18
C HIS A 122 -31.57 -38.79 -18.55
N ASP A 123 -30.82 -39.71 -19.17
CA ASP A 123 -29.52 -40.17 -18.64
C ASP A 123 -28.35 -39.21 -18.95
N ASN A 124 -28.42 -38.49 -20.07
CA ASN A 124 -27.45 -37.43 -20.39
C ASN A 124 -27.61 -36.20 -19.47
N ASN A 125 -28.84 -35.86 -19.09
CA ASN A 125 -29.11 -34.76 -18.15
C ASN A 125 -28.51 -35.00 -16.77
N MET A 126 -28.49 -36.24 -16.24
CA MET A 126 -27.91 -36.52 -14.91
C MET A 126 -26.39 -36.27 -14.88
N ARG A 127 -25.68 -36.68 -15.95
CA ARG A 127 -24.23 -36.44 -16.06
C ARG A 127 -23.92 -34.96 -16.24
N GLU A 128 -24.71 -34.26 -17.05
CA GLU A 128 -24.56 -32.83 -17.30
C GLU A 128 -24.89 -31.98 -16.06
N ARG A 129 -25.94 -32.34 -15.29
CA ARG A 129 -26.28 -31.71 -14.00
C ARG A 129 -25.14 -31.83 -12.99
N LYS A 130 -24.53 -33.03 -12.87
CA LYS A 130 -23.39 -33.25 -11.98
C LYS A 130 -22.18 -32.43 -12.40
N LYS A 131 -21.89 -32.37 -13.70
CA LYS A 131 -20.80 -31.58 -14.27
C LYS A 131 -21.01 -30.07 -14.06
N LEU A 132 -22.23 -29.58 -14.22
CA LEU A 132 -22.59 -28.19 -13.95
C LEU A 132 -22.37 -27.83 -12.47
N LEU A 133 -22.83 -28.68 -11.55
CA LEU A 133 -22.64 -28.46 -10.12
C LEU A 133 -21.14 -28.47 -9.73
N GLU A 134 -20.35 -29.35 -10.31
CA GLU A 134 -18.89 -29.41 -10.07
C GLU A 134 -18.20 -28.13 -10.55
N GLN A 135 -18.55 -27.64 -11.74
CA GLN A 135 -18.05 -26.37 -12.27
C GLN A 135 -18.48 -25.17 -11.39
N LEU A 136 -19.73 -25.15 -10.94
CA LEU A 136 -20.23 -24.11 -10.03
C LEU A 136 -19.49 -24.13 -8.69
N ASN A 137 -19.20 -25.30 -8.14
CA ASN A 137 -18.44 -25.43 -6.89
C ASN A 137 -16.99 -24.94 -7.07
N GLU A 138 -16.32 -25.32 -8.16
CA GLU A 138 -14.95 -24.87 -8.47
C GLU A 138 -14.90 -23.34 -8.60
N MET A 139 -15.82 -22.75 -9.37
CA MET A 139 -15.93 -21.30 -9.52
C MET A 139 -16.25 -20.61 -8.19
N THR A 140 -17.14 -21.21 -7.39
CA THR A 140 -17.53 -20.68 -6.06
C THR A 140 -16.33 -20.65 -5.13
N GLN A 141 -15.57 -21.74 -5.03
CA GLN A 141 -14.42 -21.82 -4.15
C GLN A 141 -13.35 -20.79 -4.54
N ALA A 142 -13.11 -20.63 -5.84
CA ALA A 142 -12.12 -19.70 -6.34
C ALA A 142 -12.59 -18.24 -6.15
N ALA A 143 -13.87 -17.93 -6.41
CA ALA A 143 -14.46 -16.62 -6.15
C ALA A 143 -14.51 -16.26 -4.65
N ALA A 144 -14.74 -17.26 -3.79
CA ALA A 144 -14.76 -17.09 -2.34
C ALA A 144 -13.38 -16.76 -1.76
N LYS A 145 -12.32 -17.43 -2.26
CA LYS A 145 -10.92 -17.07 -1.93
C LYS A 145 -10.60 -15.63 -2.31
N MET A 146 -11.00 -15.20 -3.51
CA MET A 146 -10.76 -13.82 -3.96
C MET A 146 -11.46 -12.76 -3.09
N GLU A 147 -12.61 -13.08 -2.50
CA GLU A 147 -13.33 -12.19 -1.59
C GLU A 147 -12.93 -12.36 -0.10
N ASN A 148 -11.88 -13.12 0.21
CA ASN A 148 -11.45 -13.48 1.58
C ASN A 148 -12.55 -14.16 2.41
N LYS A 149 -13.26 -15.12 1.80
CA LYS A 149 -14.38 -15.86 2.43
C LYS A 149 -14.22 -17.38 2.32
N GLU A 150 -13.19 -17.89 2.97
CA GLU A 150 -12.85 -19.33 2.92
C GLU A 150 -13.92 -20.26 3.50
N GLU A 151 -14.86 -19.70 4.26
CA GLU A 151 -16.04 -20.37 4.81
C GLU A 151 -17.09 -20.79 3.75
N ILE A 152 -16.98 -20.31 2.50
CA ILE A 152 -17.86 -20.71 1.39
C ILE A 152 -17.11 -21.72 0.51
N THR A 153 -17.54 -22.98 0.54
CA THR A 153 -16.85 -24.06 -0.19
C THR A 153 -17.70 -24.66 -1.31
N LYS A 154 -19.04 -24.60 -1.19
CA LYS A 154 -19.97 -25.15 -2.17
C LYS A 154 -20.98 -24.09 -2.61
N PHE A 155 -21.45 -24.22 -3.84
CA PHE A 155 -22.48 -23.34 -4.40
C PHE A 155 -23.79 -23.38 -3.59
N THR A 156 -24.14 -24.55 -3.06
CA THR A 156 -25.30 -24.76 -2.16
C THR A 156 -25.17 -24.03 -0.81
N ASP A 157 -23.96 -23.63 -0.41
CA ASP A 157 -23.76 -22.85 0.82
C ASP A 157 -24.27 -21.41 0.66
N MET A 158 -24.42 -20.96 -0.60
CA MET A 158 -24.83 -19.60 -0.95
C MET A 158 -26.33 -19.49 -1.23
N MET A 159 -26.96 -20.56 -1.71
CA MET A 159 -28.37 -20.54 -2.10
C MET A 159 -29.04 -21.90 -2.06
N GLU A 160 -30.37 -21.89 -2.13
CA GLU A 160 -31.19 -23.09 -2.29
C GLU A 160 -31.14 -23.52 -3.76
N TYR A 161 -30.22 -24.45 -4.06
CA TYR A 161 -30.05 -25.04 -5.38
C TYR A 161 -30.12 -26.56 -5.28
N ASP A 162 -31.01 -27.16 -6.05
CA ASP A 162 -31.14 -28.61 -6.19
C ASP A 162 -30.95 -28.97 -7.67
N PRO A 163 -29.87 -29.66 -8.06
CA PRO A 163 -29.61 -30.05 -9.45
C PRO A 163 -30.78 -30.78 -10.13
N ASP A 164 -31.61 -31.49 -9.36
CA ASP A 164 -32.70 -32.28 -9.90
C ASP A 164 -33.98 -31.46 -10.16
N THR A 165 -34.18 -30.36 -9.43
CA THR A 165 -35.40 -29.53 -9.50
C THR A 165 -35.16 -28.08 -9.96
N SER A 166 -33.90 -27.64 -10.00
CA SER A 166 -33.47 -26.28 -10.36
C SER A 166 -32.75 -26.18 -11.71
N SER A 167 -32.57 -27.29 -12.44
CA SER A 167 -31.98 -27.31 -13.80
C SER A 167 -32.97 -27.86 -14.83
N TRP A 168 -33.31 -27.02 -15.81
CA TRP A 168 -34.31 -27.28 -16.84
C TRP A 168 -33.66 -27.32 -18.21
N TYR A 169 -34.01 -28.34 -19.00
CA TYR A 169 -33.52 -28.56 -20.35
C TYR A 169 -34.72 -28.47 -21.29
N ILE A 170 -34.83 -27.35 -22.00
CA ILE A 170 -35.98 -27.03 -22.84
C ILE A 170 -35.59 -27.29 -24.30
N PRO A 171 -36.33 -28.16 -25.03
CA PRO A 171 -36.11 -28.40 -26.45
C PRO A 171 -36.26 -27.14 -27.30
N GLY A 172 -35.82 -27.17 -28.57
CA GLY A 172 -36.09 -26.06 -29.49
C GLY A 172 -37.59 -25.85 -29.71
N LEU A 173 -38.05 -24.60 -29.81
CA LEU A 173 -39.46 -24.26 -30.06
C LEU A 173 -39.98 -24.86 -31.38
N TRP A 174 -39.10 -24.99 -32.37
CA TRP A 174 -39.40 -25.45 -33.71
C TRP A 174 -38.66 -26.75 -34.00
N ASN A 175 -39.32 -27.73 -34.62
CA ASN A 175 -38.68 -28.97 -35.09
C ASN A 175 -37.86 -28.77 -36.39
N GLY A 176 -37.39 -27.55 -36.66
CA GLY A 176 -36.72 -27.15 -37.90
C GLY A 176 -36.59 -25.63 -38.02
N THR A 177 -36.21 -25.13 -39.19
CA THR A 177 -36.06 -23.70 -39.44
C THR A 177 -37.40 -23.03 -39.81
N PRO A 178 -37.82 -21.95 -39.11
CA PRO A 178 -39.00 -21.15 -39.48
C PRO A 178 -38.90 -20.63 -40.94
N PRO A 179 -40.02 -20.33 -41.64
CA PRO A 179 -41.37 -20.10 -41.11
C PRO A 179 -42.33 -21.31 -41.18
N MET A 180 -41.97 -22.41 -41.84
CA MET A 180 -42.87 -23.57 -42.04
C MET A 180 -42.65 -24.72 -41.05
N ALA A 181 -41.72 -24.57 -40.09
CA ALA A 181 -41.45 -25.58 -39.08
C ALA A 181 -42.63 -25.72 -38.10
N PRO A 182 -43.06 -26.95 -37.76
CA PRO A 182 -44.08 -27.16 -36.74
C PRO A 182 -43.53 -26.86 -35.33
N VAL A 183 -44.41 -26.40 -34.44
CA VAL A 183 -44.07 -26.17 -33.03
C VAL A 183 -43.77 -27.51 -32.36
N ASN A 184 -42.69 -27.57 -31.59
CA ASN A 184 -42.32 -28.75 -30.83
C ASN A 184 -43.27 -28.93 -29.63
N ALA A 185 -43.95 -30.08 -29.55
CA ALA A 185 -44.80 -30.42 -28.41
C ALA A 185 -43.98 -30.58 -27.11
N GLY A 186 -42.76 -31.10 -27.20
CA GLY A 186 -41.83 -31.25 -26.07
C GLY A 186 -41.42 -29.92 -25.45
N TYR A 187 -41.31 -28.85 -26.26
CA TYR A 187 -41.11 -27.50 -25.74
C TYR A 187 -42.28 -27.07 -24.83
N SER A 188 -43.52 -27.31 -25.28
CA SER A 188 -44.71 -26.89 -24.54
C SER A 188 -44.86 -27.65 -23.21
N GLU A 189 -44.58 -28.96 -23.23
CA GLU A 189 -44.58 -29.80 -22.03
C GLU A 189 -43.50 -29.35 -21.03
N ALA A 190 -42.26 -29.17 -21.48
CA ALA A 190 -41.16 -28.72 -20.63
C ALA A 190 -41.40 -27.33 -20.01
N VAL A 191 -41.93 -26.38 -20.78
CA VAL A 191 -42.29 -25.04 -20.27
C VAL A 191 -43.46 -25.11 -19.28
N TYR A 192 -44.42 -25.99 -19.50
CA TYR A 192 -45.55 -26.17 -18.58
C TYR A 192 -45.10 -26.76 -17.25
N ASP A 193 -44.21 -27.76 -17.26
CA ASP A 193 -43.66 -28.35 -16.04
C ASP A 193 -42.74 -27.38 -15.30
N PHE A 194 -41.93 -26.61 -16.03
CA PHE A 194 -41.15 -25.54 -15.43
C PHE A 194 -42.05 -24.50 -14.73
N LYS A 195 -43.16 -24.10 -15.38
CA LYS A 195 -44.14 -23.18 -14.79
C LYS A 195 -44.77 -23.75 -13.51
N LYS A 196 -45.07 -25.05 -13.45
CA LYS A 196 -45.56 -25.68 -12.20
C LYS A 196 -44.52 -25.60 -11.08
N SER A 197 -43.24 -25.81 -11.40
CA SER A 197 -42.16 -25.72 -10.42
C SER A 197 -42.02 -24.29 -9.87
N LEU A 198 -42.00 -23.28 -10.75
CA LEU A 198 -41.96 -21.86 -10.36
C LEU A 198 -43.11 -21.49 -9.41
N MET A 199 -44.33 -21.99 -9.67
CA MET A 199 -45.47 -21.75 -8.78
C MET A 199 -45.26 -22.35 -7.39
N LYS A 200 -44.65 -23.54 -7.29
CA LYS A 200 -44.31 -24.13 -5.99
C LYS A 200 -43.27 -23.29 -5.23
N ASP A 201 -42.30 -22.73 -5.93
CA ASP A 201 -41.27 -21.89 -5.30
C ASP A 201 -41.84 -20.54 -4.84
N PHE A 202 -42.74 -19.93 -5.61
CA PHE A 202 -43.48 -18.74 -5.17
C PHE A 202 -44.25 -18.99 -3.87
N ILE A 203 -44.86 -20.17 -3.69
CA ILE A 203 -45.56 -20.53 -2.44
C ILE A 203 -44.59 -20.69 -1.26
N LYS A 204 -43.34 -21.16 -1.51
CA LYS A 204 -42.31 -21.30 -0.47
C LYS A 204 -41.72 -19.95 -0.04
N CYS A 205 -41.60 -19.00 -0.96
CA CYS A 205 -41.07 -17.65 -0.73
C CYS A 205 -42.04 -16.77 0.09
N LYS A 206 -42.19 -17.05 1.39
CA LYS A 206 -43.18 -16.42 2.30
C LYS A 206 -42.91 -14.96 2.70
N LYS A 207 -41.92 -14.26 2.11
CA LYS A 207 -41.56 -12.88 2.50
C LYS A 207 -42.23 -11.88 1.56
N ASN A 208 -43.42 -11.42 1.90
CA ASN A 208 -44.08 -10.35 1.16
C ASN A 208 -43.49 -9.00 1.56
N GLY A 209 -42.66 -8.43 0.70
CA GLY A 209 -42.26 -7.03 0.79
C GLY A 209 -43.33 -6.11 0.22
N ASP A 210 -43.66 -5.03 0.91
CA ASP A 210 -44.44 -3.93 0.35
C ASP A 210 -43.64 -3.25 -0.79
N LEU A 211 -44.34 -2.67 -1.77
CA LEU A 211 -43.73 -1.93 -2.87
C LEU A 211 -42.83 -0.78 -2.36
N THR A 212 -43.20 -0.14 -1.26
CA THR A 212 -42.35 0.88 -0.62
C THR A 212 -41.03 0.30 -0.11
N LEU A 213 -41.07 -0.92 0.46
CA LEU A 213 -39.86 -1.62 0.91
C LEU A 213 -39.02 -2.08 -0.28
N PHE A 214 -39.66 -2.53 -1.36
CA PHE A 214 -38.99 -2.85 -2.63
C PHE A 214 -38.25 -1.64 -3.19
N MET A 215 -38.90 -0.48 -3.31
CA MET A 215 -38.27 0.74 -3.84
C MET A 215 -37.07 1.19 -2.99
N LYS A 216 -37.20 1.14 -1.66
CA LYS A 216 -36.11 1.45 -0.74
C LYS A 216 -34.96 0.45 -0.88
N TRP A 217 -35.28 -0.83 -1.03
CA TRP A 217 -34.30 -1.87 -1.27
C TRP A 217 -33.57 -1.68 -2.61
N THR A 218 -34.29 -1.36 -3.69
CA THR A 218 -33.71 -1.07 -5.00
C THR A 218 -32.74 0.10 -4.92
N GLN A 219 -33.10 1.18 -4.24
CA GLN A 219 -32.20 2.32 -4.05
C GLN A 219 -30.93 1.91 -3.29
N ASN A 220 -31.06 1.25 -2.14
CA ASN A 220 -29.93 0.85 -1.32
C ASN A 220 -29.00 -0.14 -2.04
N LEU A 221 -29.58 -1.11 -2.75
CA LEU A 221 -28.84 -2.10 -3.51
C LEU A 221 -28.10 -1.45 -4.68
N TRP A 222 -28.74 -0.53 -5.40
CA TRP A 222 -28.11 0.19 -6.51
C TRP A 222 -26.98 1.11 -6.05
N GLU A 223 -27.17 1.84 -4.95
CA GLU A 223 -26.10 2.64 -4.34
C GLU A 223 -24.93 1.73 -3.93
N SER A 224 -25.21 0.57 -3.32
CA SER A 224 -24.16 -0.38 -2.91
C SER A 224 -23.39 -0.94 -4.11
N VAL A 225 -24.09 -1.34 -5.18
CA VAL A 225 -23.50 -1.85 -6.42
C VAL A 225 -22.57 -0.80 -7.05
N LYS A 226 -22.95 0.48 -7.08
CA LYS A 226 -22.12 1.57 -7.62
C LYS A 226 -20.85 1.90 -6.82
N PHE A 227 -20.88 1.68 -5.50
CA PHE A 227 -19.75 1.98 -4.61
C PHE A 227 -18.79 0.80 -4.44
N GLU A 228 -19.16 -0.38 -4.93
CA GLU A 228 -18.25 -1.51 -4.97
C GLU A 228 -17.29 -1.36 -6.15
N ASN A 229 -15.98 -1.33 -5.86
CA ASN A 229 -14.99 -1.46 -6.93
C ASN A 229 -15.07 -2.89 -7.47
N PHE A 230 -15.59 -3.08 -8.68
CA PHE A 230 -15.46 -4.31 -9.44
C PHE A 230 -14.01 -4.45 -9.92
N ILE A 231 -13.07 -4.64 -8.98
CA ILE A 231 -11.61 -4.61 -9.24
C ILE A 231 -11.17 -5.69 -10.26
N PHE A 232 -12.04 -6.61 -10.63
CA PHE A 232 -11.78 -7.60 -11.65
C PHE A 232 -12.96 -7.69 -12.62
N SER A 233 -12.74 -7.27 -13.87
CA SER A 233 -13.47 -7.85 -14.99
C SER A 233 -13.20 -9.35 -14.94
N PHE A 234 -14.19 -10.14 -14.52
CA PHE A 234 -14.05 -11.54 -14.07
C PHE A 234 -13.71 -12.51 -15.20
N ARG A 235 -12.56 -12.33 -15.86
CA ARG A 235 -11.94 -13.38 -16.64
C ARG A 235 -11.29 -14.36 -15.68
N ASN A 236 -12.00 -15.45 -15.40
CA ASN A 236 -11.51 -16.69 -14.80
C ASN A 236 -10.84 -16.52 -13.44
N SER A 237 -11.51 -16.98 -12.39
CA SER A 237 -10.94 -17.11 -11.04
C SER A 237 -9.61 -17.89 -11.02
N LEU A 238 -9.36 -18.75 -12.02
CA LEU A 238 -8.06 -19.40 -12.28
C LEU A 238 -6.96 -18.43 -12.74
N VAL A 239 -7.27 -17.41 -13.55
CA VAL A 239 -6.33 -16.33 -13.90
C VAL A 239 -6.00 -15.53 -12.64
N ALA A 240 -6.99 -15.26 -11.79
CA ALA A 240 -6.77 -14.54 -10.55
C ALA A 240 -5.92 -15.34 -9.54
N ASP A 241 -6.14 -16.66 -9.41
CA ASP A 241 -5.29 -17.53 -8.58
C ASP A 241 -3.85 -17.60 -9.14
N ALA A 242 -3.70 -17.79 -10.45
CA ALA A 242 -2.39 -17.79 -11.12
C ALA A 242 -1.68 -16.44 -10.97
N TYR A 243 -2.41 -15.33 -11.05
CA TYR A 243 -1.88 -13.98 -10.87
C TYR A 243 -1.46 -13.74 -9.42
N SER A 244 -2.29 -14.15 -8.46
CA SER A 244 -1.96 -14.05 -7.04
C SER A 244 -0.69 -14.85 -6.69
N ARG A 245 -0.50 -16.05 -7.29
CA ARG A 245 0.73 -16.82 -7.11
C ARG A 245 1.94 -16.12 -7.70
N LEU A 246 1.79 -15.55 -8.91
CA LEU A 246 2.85 -14.74 -9.54
C LEU A 246 3.23 -13.55 -8.65
N CYS A 247 2.25 -12.81 -8.11
CA CYS A 247 2.50 -11.73 -7.15
C CYS A 247 3.26 -12.22 -5.92
N SER A 248 2.86 -13.33 -5.30
CA SER A 248 3.53 -13.86 -4.11
C SER A 248 5.00 -14.22 -4.36
N GLU A 249 5.29 -14.89 -5.48
CA GLU A 249 6.67 -15.23 -5.86
C GLU A 249 7.49 -13.98 -6.17
N TYR A 250 6.92 -13.04 -6.94
CA TYR A 250 7.56 -11.77 -7.26
C TYR A 250 7.89 -10.95 -6.00
N ASN A 251 6.94 -10.83 -5.08
CA ASN A 251 7.13 -10.14 -3.80
C ASN A 251 8.25 -10.80 -2.97
N GLY A 252 8.41 -12.12 -3.08
CA GLY A 252 9.52 -12.84 -2.47
C GLY A 252 10.88 -12.42 -3.05
N TRP A 253 10.99 -12.32 -4.37
CA TRP A 253 12.22 -11.88 -5.04
C TRP A 253 12.52 -10.39 -4.80
N GLU A 254 11.49 -9.55 -4.82
CA GLU A 254 11.59 -8.13 -4.45
C GLU A 254 12.13 -7.97 -3.03
N TRP A 255 11.64 -8.77 -2.07
CA TRP A 255 12.12 -8.74 -0.69
C TRP A 255 13.60 -9.12 -0.58
N ILE A 256 14.02 -10.20 -1.24
CA ILE A 256 15.43 -10.64 -1.25
C ILE A 256 16.33 -9.51 -1.78
N PHE A 257 15.93 -8.91 -2.91
CA PHE A 257 16.64 -7.79 -3.51
C PHE A 257 16.75 -6.58 -2.58
N GLN A 258 15.62 -6.13 -2.00
CA GLN A 258 15.61 -5.00 -1.07
C GLN A 258 16.45 -5.27 0.18
N LYS A 259 16.41 -6.49 0.73
CA LYS A 259 17.21 -6.89 1.89
C LYS A 259 18.70 -6.85 1.60
N GLU A 260 19.13 -7.41 0.47
CA GLU A 260 20.54 -7.38 0.07
C GLU A 260 21.06 -5.95 -0.14
N MET A 261 20.25 -5.11 -0.79
CA MET A 261 20.58 -3.70 -1.01
C MET A 261 20.64 -2.93 0.30
N TYR A 262 19.70 -3.16 1.23
CA TYR A 262 19.70 -2.55 2.55
C TYR A 262 20.95 -2.90 3.37
N ASN A 263 21.31 -4.19 3.42
CA ASN A 263 22.52 -4.64 4.11
C ASN A 263 23.80 -4.04 3.51
N TRP A 264 23.87 -3.97 2.18
CA TRP A 264 24.99 -3.33 1.49
C TRP A 264 25.03 -1.82 1.80
N MET A 265 23.89 -1.14 1.81
CA MET A 265 23.79 0.29 2.11
C MET A 265 24.28 0.61 3.52
N ILE A 266 23.89 -0.17 4.53
CA ILE A 266 24.41 -0.02 5.91
C ILE A 266 25.93 -0.18 5.95
N ALA A 267 26.47 -1.18 5.24
CA ALA A 267 27.90 -1.39 5.18
C ALA A 267 28.63 -0.22 4.49
N ALA A 268 28.05 0.34 3.43
CA ALA A 268 28.56 1.51 2.72
C ALA A 268 28.52 2.77 3.59
N GLU A 269 27.41 3.05 4.28
CA GLU A 269 27.28 4.16 5.23
C GLU A 269 28.30 4.05 6.38
N THR A 270 28.53 2.83 6.87
CA THR A 270 29.55 2.56 7.90
C THR A 270 30.96 2.81 7.38
N LYS A 271 31.28 2.44 6.14
CA LYS A 271 32.56 2.76 5.49
C LYS A 271 32.77 4.28 5.39
N ILE A 272 31.74 5.02 4.98
CA ILE A 272 31.77 6.50 4.89
C ILE A 272 31.96 7.13 6.27
N SER A 273 31.22 6.67 7.28
CA SER A 273 31.32 7.18 8.65
C SER A 273 32.72 7.00 9.24
N ASN A 274 33.37 5.87 8.93
CA ASN A 274 34.72 5.53 9.36
C ASN A 274 35.83 6.11 8.46
N PHE A 275 35.48 6.88 7.44
CA PHE A 275 36.44 7.53 6.56
C PHE A 275 37.40 8.43 7.37
N GLY A 276 38.71 8.34 7.07
CA GLY A 276 39.78 9.02 7.80
C GLY A 276 40.30 8.32 9.05
N MET A 277 39.59 7.30 9.59
CA MET A 277 40.06 6.48 10.72
C MET A 277 40.79 5.21 10.24
N THR A 278 40.36 4.63 9.13
CA THR A 278 40.88 3.35 8.58
C THR A 278 41.67 3.52 7.27
N VAL A 279 41.45 4.62 6.54
CA VAL A 279 42.10 4.89 5.26
C VAL A 279 43.36 5.73 5.50
N LEU A 280 44.50 5.06 5.61
CA LEU A 280 45.82 5.67 5.84
C LEU A 280 46.44 6.34 4.60
N ASN A 281 45.76 6.30 3.45
CA ASN A 281 46.28 6.87 2.20
C ASN A 281 45.76 8.31 2.00
N PRO A 282 46.62 9.35 2.08
CA PRO A 282 46.21 10.76 2.00
C PRO A 282 45.62 11.18 0.64
N GLN A 283 45.75 10.36 -0.41
CA GLN A 283 45.27 10.67 -1.76
C GLN A 283 43.79 10.31 -1.98
N ILE A 284 43.21 9.44 -1.14
CA ILE A 284 41.82 9.03 -1.28
C ILE A 284 40.95 10.10 -0.64
N THR A 285 40.15 10.80 -1.46
CA THR A 285 39.16 11.76 -0.97
C THR A 285 37.84 11.06 -0.67
N ILE A 286 37.02 11.67 0.19
CA ILE A 286 35.68 11.15 0.49
C ILE A 286 34.79 11.10 -0.77
N SER A 287 35.00 12.04 -1.70
CA SER A 287 34.35 12.06 -3.02
C SER A 287 34.79 10.89 -3.91
N TYR A 288 36.07 10.50 -3.89
CA TYR A 288 36.53 9.30 -4.59
C TYR A 288 35.91 8.03 -4.01
N MET A 289 35.82 7.92 -2.67
CA MET A 289 35.12 6.81 -2.01
C MET A 289 33.64 6.75 -2.40
N LEU A 290 32.96 7.89 -2.44
CA LEU A 290 31.57 7.98 -2.86
C LEU A 290 31.38 7.47 -4.30
N ASN A 291 32.22 7.91 -5.24
CA ASN A 291 32.14 7.46 -6.63
C ASN A 291 32.36 5.95 -6.76
N ASN A 292 33.29 5.38 -6.01
CA ASN A 292 33.50 3.93 -5.99
C ASN A 292 32.29 3.18 -5.42
N LEU A 293 31.73 3.65 -4.29
CA LEU A 293 30.53 3.05 -3.70
C LEU A 293 29.32 3.17 -4.62
N MET A 294 29.15 4.28 -5.33
CA MET A 294 28.11 4.46 -6.34
C MET A 294 28.29 3.48 -7.52
N GLY A 295 29.53 3.23 -7.94
CA GLY A 295 29.85 2.21 -8.94
C GLY A 295 29.49 0.80 -8.47
N GLU A 296 29.90 0.42 -7.25
CA GLU A 296 29.53 -0.85 -6.61
C GLU A 296 28.01 -1.01 -6.48
N ALA A 297 27.30 0.06 -6.08
CA ALA A 297 25.83 0.07 -5.99
C ALA A 297 25.19 -0.22 -7.34
N SER A 298 25.62 0.49 -8.39
CA SER A 298 25.07 0.34 -9.74
C SER A 298 25.27 -1.08 -10.29
N GLU A 299 26.44 -1.68 -10.04
CA GLU A 299 26.71 -3.07 -10.40
C GLU A 299 25.78 -4.04 -9.65
N LYS A 300 25.67 -3.91 -8.32
CA LYS A 300 24.77 -4.76 -7.52
C LYS A 300 23.31 -4.63 -7.91
N LEU A 301 22.83 -3.40 -8.12
CA LEU A 301 21.47 -3.12 -8.59
C LEU A 301 21.19 -3.76 -9.95
N SER A 302 22.18 -3.73 -10.85
CA SER A 302 22.10 -4.39 -12.17
C SER A 302 22.06 -5.92 -12.06
N VAL A 303 22.83 -6.50 -11.13
CA VAL A 303 22.80 -7.95 -10.87
C VAL A 303 21.44 -8.38 -10.30
N GLY A 304 20.93 -7.67 -9.29
CA GLY A 304 19.63 -7.97 -8.69
C GLY A 304 18.44 -7.83 -9.65
N GLU A 305 18.44 -6.79 -10.50
CA GLU A 305 17.43 -6.64 -11.56
C GLU A 305 17.44 -7.83 -12.52
N LYS A 306 18.64 -8.26 -12.95
CA LYS A 306 18.79 -9.43 -13.83
C LYS A 306 18.34 -10.72 -13.15
N GLU A 307 18.57 -10.86 -11.86
CA GLU A 307 18.12 -12.03 -11.09
C GLU A 307 16.59 -12.10 -11.03
N ILE A 308 15.90 -11.00 -10.73
CA ILE A 308 14.44 -10.92 -10.77
C ILE A 308 13.92 -11.24 -12.18
N GLN A 309 14.54 -10.68 -13.23
CA GLN A 309 14.16 -10.96 -14.62
C GLN A 309 14.39 -12.44 -14.99
N ASN A 310 15.48 -13.05 -14.54
CA ASN A 310 15.76 -14.47 -14.76
C ASN A 310 14.77 -15.37 -14.01
N ASN A 311 14.38 -14.99 -12.79
CA ASN A 311 13.37 -15.69 -12.00
C ASN A 311 12.00 -15.60 -12.67
N LEU A 312 11.62 -14.44 -13.21
CA LEU A 312 10.43 -14.28 -14.05
C LEU A 312 10.48 -15.20 -15.28
N ILE A 313 11.58 -15.20 -16.04
CA ILE A 313 11.74 -16.10 -17.19
C ILE A 313 11.60 -17.57 -16.79
N THR A 314 12.17 -17.96 -15.65
CA THR A 314 12.11 -19.32 -15.13
C THR A 314 10.70 -19.69 -14.67
N TYR A 315 9.99 -18.75 -14.04
CA TYR A 315 8.59 -18.92 -13.63
C TYR A 315 7.69 -19.20 -14.84
N PHE A 316 7.80 -18.38 -15.90
CA PHE A 316 7.02 -18.55 -17.13
C PHE A 316 7.40 -19.79 -17.96
N LYS A 317 8.50 -20.48 -17.66
CA LYS A 317 8.85 -21.78 -18.25
C LYS A 317 8.17 -22.96 -17.58
N LYS A 318 7.60 -22.79 -16.38
CA LYS A 318 6.89 -23.85 -15.67
C LYS A 318 5.56 -24.14 -16.41
N GLN A 319 5.30 -25.41 -16.74
CA GLN A 319 4.04 -25.83 -17.38
C GLN A 319 2.89 -26.06 -16.38
N ASP A 320 3.14 -25.91 -15.08
CA ASP A 320 2.18 -26.18 -14.00
C ASP A 320 1.47 -24.90 -13.51
N GLY A 321 0.29 -25.03 -12.88
CA GLY A 321 -0.37 -23.93 -12.16
C GLY A 321 -1.01 -22.84 -13.03
N HIS A 322 -1.37 -23.13 -14.28
CA HIS A 322 -2.02 -22.20 -15.21
C HIS A 322 -1.20 -20.93 -15.54
N VAL A 323 0.14 -21.01 -15.48
CA VAL A 323 1.05 -19.88 -15.74
C VAL A 323 0.83 -19.22 -17.12
N ASN A 324 0.43 -19.99 -18.13
CA ASN A 324 0.09 -19.47 -19.47
C ASN A 324 -1.07 -18.44 -19.45
N LEU A 325 -1.93 -18.48 -18.43
CA LEU A 325 -3.06 -17.55 -18.29
C LEU A 325 -2.63 -16.13 -17.88
N VAL A 326 -1.45 -16.00 -17.28
CA VAL A 326 -0.90 -14.72 -16.79
C VAL A 326 0.26 -14.21 -17.64
N GLU A 327 0.55 -14.85 -18.76
CA GLU A 327 1.65 -14.49 -19.67
C GLU A 327 1.54 -13.05 -20.17
N LYS A 328 0.32 -12.54 -20.37
CA LYS A 328 0.06 -11.15 -20.76
C LYS A 328 0.57 -10.11 -19.74
N TYR A 329 0.73 -10.48 -18.47
CA TYR A 329 1.21 -9.58 -17.40
C TYR A 329 2.74 -9.62 -17.25
N LYS A 330 3.43 -10.50 -17.98
CA LYS A 330 4.89 -10.66 -17.88
C LYS A 330 5.62 -9.34 -18.13
N GLU A 331 5.19 -8.57 -19.12
CA GLU A 331 5.80 -7.28 -19.45
C GLU A 331 5.63 -6.26 -18.31
N ASP A 332 4.48 -6.27 -17.62
CA ASP A 332 4.21 -5.40 -16.47
C ASP A 332 5.15 -5.71 -15.29
N PHE A 333 5.38 -6.99 -14.98
CA PHE A 333 6.33 -7.38 -13.93
C PHE A 333 7.78 -7.10 -14.29
N VAL A 334 8.16 -7.24 -15.58
CA VAL A 334 9.48 -6.82 -16.07
C VAL A 334 9.66 -5.30 -15.96
N ALA A 335 8.62 -4.53 -16.28
CA ALA A 335 8.62 -3.08 -16.07
C ALA A 335 8.70 -2.72 -14.59
N SER A 336 7.99 -3.46 -13.73
CA SER A 336 8.01 -3.28 -12.27
C SER A 336 9.41 -3.52 -11.69
N ALA A 337 10.13 -4.55 -12.15
CA ALA A 337 11.51 -4.81 -11.72
C ALA A 337 12.46 -3.65 -12.07
N LYS A 338 12.27 -3.02 -13.24
CA LYS A 338 13.03 -1.82 -13.65
C LYS A 338 12.70 -0.61 -12.79
N THR A 339 11.43 -0.43 -12.46
CA THR A 339 10.96 0.65 -11.56
C THR A 339 11.55 0.48 -10.17
N LEU A 340 11.46 -0.72 -9.60
CA LEU A 340 12.04 -1.09 -8.29
C LEU A 340 13.54 -0.79 -8.23
N LYS A 341 14.30 -1.16 -9.27
CA LYS A 341 15.72 -0.82 -9.36
C LYS A 341 15.96 0.68 -9.30
N ARG A 342 15.23 1.46 -10.11
CA ARG A 342 15.40 2.92 -10.19
C ARG A 342 15.06 3.59 -8.86
N GLU A 343 13.99 3.15 -8.21
CA GLU A 343 13.59 3.63 -6.89
C GLU A 343 14.68 3.33 -5.86
N THR A 344 15.17 2.09 -5.81
CA THR A 344 16.25 1.68 -4.90
C THR A 344 17.56 2.44 -5.18
N GLU A 345 17.88 2.70 -6.45
CA GLU A 345 19.05 3.49 -6.86
C GLU A 345 18.99 4.93 -6.34
N ASN A 346 17.81 5.56 -6.43
CA ASN A 346 17.59 6.91 -5.90
C ASN A 346 17.75 6.93 -4.38
N THR A 347 17.15 5.99 -3.65
CA THR A 347 17.26 5.90 -2.20
C THR A 347 18.71 5.67 -1.75
N VAL A 348 19.43 4.76 -2.41
CA VAL A 348 20.86 4.52 -2.13
C VAL A 348 21.69 5.78 -2.41
N SER A 349 21.47 6.43 -3.55
CA SER A 349 22.20 7.65 -3.92
C SER A 349 21.98 8.76 -2.88
N ASN A 350 20.72 9.04 -2.54
CA ASN A 350 20.35 10.04 -1.54
C ASN A 350 21.01 9.72 -0.18
N THR A 351 20.99 8.46 0.24
CA THR A 351 21.56 8.03 1.52
C THR A 351 23.08 8.19 1.54
N LEU A 352 23.79 7.77 0.50
CA LEU A 352 25.26 7.86 0.45
C LEU A 352 25.74 9.31 0.35
N HIS A 353 25.08 10.14 -0.47
CA HIS A 353 25.36 11.57 -0.52
C HIS A 353 25.15 12.21 0.86
N GLY A 354 24.04 11.89 1.53
CA GLY A 354 23.77 12.39 2.87
C GLY A 354 24.82 11.96 3.90
N ALA A 355 25.27 10.71 3.86
CA ALA A 355 26.32 10.21 4.74
C ALA A 355 27.66 10.97 4.54
N VAL A 356 28.01 11.28 3.30
CA VAL A 356 29.22 12.06 2.97
C VAL A 356 29.11 13.49 3.48
N GLU A 357 28.00 14.16 3.21
CA GLU A 357 27.77 15.54 3.66
C GLU A 357 27.79 15.64 5.19
N ILE A 358 27.17 14.68 5.89
CA ILE A 358 27.24 14.57 7.35
C ILE A 358 28.69 14.39 7.79
N LYS A 359 29.46 13.51 7.15
CA LYS A 359 30.87 13.26 7.52
C LYS A 359 31.74 14.49 7.30
N GLU A 360 31.56 15.21 6.20
CA GLU A 360 32.26 16.47 5.93
C GLU A 360 31.88 17.56 6.94
N GLY A 361 30.60 17.66 7.30
CA GLY A 361 30.11 18.55 8.34
C GLY A 361 30.75 18.27 9.71
N MET A 362 30.82 16.98 10.09
CA MET A 362 31.49 16.54 11.31
C MET A 362 33.00 16.80 11.28
N ALA A 363 33.67 16.58 10.15
CA ALA A 363 35.10 16.88 10.00
C ALA A 363 35.41 18.36 10.18
N LYS A 364 34.57 19.25 9.61
CA LYS A 364 34.68 20.71 9.83
C LYS A 364 34.52 21.07 11.30
N LEU A 365 33.58 20.44 11.99
CA LEU A 365 33.39 20.63 13.43
C LEU A 365 34.60 20.16 14.25
N ASP A 366 35.15 18.99 13.92
CA ASP A 366 36.33 18.43 14.58
C ASP A 366 37.57 19.31 14.36
N ASP A 367 37.74 19.88 13.15
CA ASP A 367 38.82 20.83 12.87
C ASP A 367 38.70 22.11 13.70
N ILE A 368 37.47 22.65 13.85
CA ILE A 368 37.20 23.80 14.71
C ILE A 368 37.57 23.46 16.16
N LYS A 369 37.12 22.32 16.69
CA LYS A 369 37.42 21.88 18.07
C LYS A 369 38.92 21.63 18.27
N SER A 370 39.58 20.95 17.31
CA SER A 370 41.00 20.60 17.36
C SER A 370 41.91 21.82 17.30
N SER A 371 41.61 22.80 16.44
CA SER A 371 42.40 24.03 16.34
C SER A 371 42.35 24.85 17.64
N GLN A 372 41.18 24.90 18.30
CA GLN A 372 41.00 25.55 19.60
C GLN A 372 41.72 24.77 20.70
N ALA A 373 41.57 23.45 20.75
CA ALA A 373 42.25 22.59 21.71
C ALA A 373 43.78 22.73 21.62
N LYS A 374 44.36 22.74 20.41
CA LYS A 374 45.80 22.96 20.17
C LYS A 374 46.27 24.32 20.65
N THR A 375 45.45 25.36 20.49
CA THR A 375 45.77 26.72 20.96
C THR A 375 45.81 26.76 22.48
N LEU A 376 44.81 26.15 23.12
CA LEU A 376 44.71 26.08 24.57
C LEU A 376 45.82 25.22 25.18
N GLU A 377 46.12 24.06 24.58
CA GLU A 377 47.21 23.18 25.02
C GLU A 377 48.56 23.91 25.00
N LYS A 378 48.85 24.70 23.96
CA LYS A 378 50.07 25.53 23.91
C LYS A 378 50.13 26.53 25.06
N LYS A 379 49.01 27.20 25.38
CA LYS A 379 48.93 28.17 26.48
C LYS A 379 49.08 27.49 27.85
N VAL A 380 48.45 26.35 28.07
CA VAL A 380 48.60 25.53 29.29
C VAL A 380 50.03 25.04 29.47
N LEU A 381 50.67 24.54 28.41
CA LEU A 381 52.08 24.11 28.46
C LEU A 381 53.04 25.28 28.72
N ALA A 382 52.76 26.46 28.16
CA ALA A 382 53.52 27.67 28.43
C ALA A 382 53.38 28.08 29.91
N LEU A 383 52.15 28.09 30.45
CA LEU A 383 51.88 28.36 31.86
C LEU A 383 52.63 27.38 32.77
N LEU A 384 52.56 26.08 32.46
CA LEU A 384 53.24 25.03 33.22
C LEU A 384 54.76 25.21 33.25
N LYS A 385 55.36 25.65 32.13
CA LYS A 385 56.79 25.99 32.09
C LYS A 385 57.11 27.20 32.96
N THR A 386 56.30 28.26 32.91
CA THR A 386 56.47 29.47 33.73
C THR A 386 56.36 29.15 35.22
N CYS A 387 55.34 28.40 35.63
CA CYS A 387 55.17 27.99 37.03
C CYS A 387 56.33 27.11 37.54
N ARG A 388 56.89 26.22 36.69
CA ARG A 388 58.05 25.38 37.07
C ARG A 388 59.36 26.17 37.15
N GLN A 389 59.51 27.24 36.38
CA GLN A 389 60.72 28.10 36.40
C GLN A 389 60.73 29.06 37.60
N ASN A 390 59.55 29.50 38.04
CA ASN A 390 59.37 30.24 39.28
C ASN A 390 59.45 29.24 40.46
N LYS A 391 60.67 28.94 40.93
CA LYS A 391 61.04 27.93 41.95
C LYS A 391 60.35 27.99 43.33
N SER A 392 59.26 28.75 43.51
CA SER A 392 58.46 28.75 44.73
C SER A 392 57.53 27.54 44.77
N VAL A 393 57.37 26.93 45.94
CA VAL A 393 56.32 25.93 46.20
C VAL A 393 54.97 26.66 46.10
N LEU A 394 54.36 26.64 44.91
CA LEU A 394 53.03 27.21 44.69
C LEU A 394 51.98 26.25 45.27
N SER A 395 51.01 26.78 46.01
CA SER A 395 49.84 26.01 46.46
C SER A 395 48.88 25.75 45.30
N ASP A 396 47.98 24.77 45.46
CA ASP A 396 46.95 24.45 44.47
C ASP A 396 46.01 25.65 44.23
N GLU A 397 45.76 26.49 45.24
CA GLU A 397 45.00 27.74 45.11
C GLU A 397 45.73 28.77 44.23
N ALA A 398 47.04 28.94 44.39
CA ALA A 398 47.82 29.86 43.56
C ALA A 398 47.90 29.39 42.11
N LEU A 399 48.02 28.07 41.88
CA LEU A 399 47.99 27.47 40.54
C LEU A 399 46.63 27.66 39.86
N LYS A 400 45.53 27.59 40.62
CA LYS A 400 44.18 27.89 40.12
C LYS A 400 44.05 29.33 39.69
N GLU A 401 44.52 30.29 40.48
CA GLU A 401 44.43 31.72 40.14
C GLU A 401 45.20 32.05 38.84
N GLU A 402 46.40 31.51 38.69
CA GLU A 402 47.22 31.67 37.47
C GLU A 402 46.55 31.02 36.24
N PHE A 403 45.96 29.83 36.41
CA PHE A 403 45.19 29.18 35.35
C PHE A 403 43.95 30.00 34.95
N GLU A 404 43.19 30.52 35.92
CA GLU A 404 42.01 31.36 35.69
C GLU A 404 42.35 32.64 34.92
N SER A 405 43.50 33.26 35.25
CA SER A 405 44.01 34.44 34.54
C SER A 405 44.32 34.11 33.08
N MET A 406 45.14 33.06 32.85
CA MET A 406 45.49 32.58 31.51
C MET A 406 44.24 32.17 30.70
N TRP A 407 43.27 31.53 31.35
CA TRP A 407 42.02 31.10 30.73
C TRP A 407 41.20 32.29 30.23
N LYS A 408 41.01 33.32 31.06
CA LYS A 408 40.27 34.54 30.68
C LYS A 408 40.95 35.29 29.53
N GLU A 409 42.27 35.43 29.57
CA GLU A 409 43.05 36.06 28.50
C GLU A 409 42.88 35.27 27.19
N THR A 410 43.07 33.94 27.23
CA THR A 410 42.96 33.06 26.06
C THR A 410 41.56 33.08 25.45
N LEU A 411 40.50 33.11 26.27
CA LEU A 411 39.12 33.25 25.78
C LEU A 411 38.88 34.59 25.07
N SER A 412 39.58 35.66 25.46
CA SER A 412 39.46 36.97 24.80
C SER A 412 40.21 37.04 23.47
N GLU A 413 41.28 36.26 23.31
CA GLU A 413 42.09 36.19 22.08
C GLU A 413 41.47 35.28 21.01
N ILE A 414 40.78 34.21 21.41
CA ILE A 414 40.19 33.25 20.47
C ILE A 414 38.98 33.84 19.77
N LYS A 415 39.05 33.92 18.44
CA LYS A 415 37.87 34.18 17.59
C LYS A 415 37.06 32.90 17.44
N PHE A 416 35.98 32.77 18.20
CA PHE A 416 35.03 31.68 18.05
C PHE A 416 34.26 31.83 16.73
N ARG A 417 34.55 30.98 15.75
CA ARG A 417 33.68 30.74 14.60
C ARG A 417 32.89 29.46 14.86
N GLY A 418 31.60 29.63 15.18
CA GLY A 418 30.66 28.51 15.32
C GLY A 418 30.21 27.96 13.98
N LEU A 419 29.40 26.91 14.05
CA LEU A 419 28.64 26.42 12.91
C LEU A 419 27.61 27.49 12.48
N THR A 420 27.39 27.60 11.17
CA THR A 420 26.40 28.54 10.61
C THR A 420 24.99 28.01 10.80
N GLY A 421 24.10 28.86 11.32
CA GLY A 421 22.66 28.58 11.34
C GLY A 421 22.10 28.42 9.93
N ARG A 422 21.21 27.46 9.76
CA ARG A 422 20.45 27.17 8.54
C ARG A 422 18.97 27.32 8.82
N ASP A 423 18.25 27.83 7.82
CA ASP A 423 16.80 27.79 7.79
C ASP A 423 16.36 26.42 7.25
N VAL A 424 16.22 25.47 8.16
CA VAL A 424 15.80 24.09 7.88
C VAL A 424 14.35 24.05 7.39
N ALA A 425 13.51 24.97 7.86
CA ALA A 425 12.13 25.06 7.42
C ALA A 425 12.04 25.47 5.95
N GLN A 426 12.84 26.45 5.52
CA GLN A 426 12.91 26.88 4.13
C GLN A 426 13.51 25.79 3.22
N ASP A 427 14.51 25.04 3.70
CA ASP A 427 15.08 23.91 2.97
C ASP A 427 14.03 22.80 2.76
N ALA A 428 13.35 22.40 3.84
CA ALA A 428 12.26 21.42 3.79
C ALA A 428 11.10 21.88 2.87
N PHE A 429 10.77 23.18 2.88
CA PHE A 429 9.77 23.75 1.98
C PHE A 429 10.20 23.66 0.52
N SER A 430 11.46 23.96 0.23
CA SER A 430 11.99 23.91 -1.14
C SER A 430 11.96 22.47 -1.69
N ILE A 431 12.35 21.49 -0.88
CA ILE A 431 12.30 20.06 -1.23
C ILE A 431 10.86 19.60 -1.48
N LEU A 432 9.93 19.97 -0.59
CA LEU A 432 8.51 19.63 -0.75
C LEU A 432 7.92 20.29 -2.00
N HIS A 433 8.25 21.56 -2.24
CA HIS A 433 7.80 22.31 -3.41
C HIS A 433 8.29 21.65 -4.70
N ASP A 434 9.57 21.31 -4.79
CA ASP A 434 10.13 20.61 -5.96
C ASP A 434 9.48 19.25 -6.18
N HIS A 435 9.23 18.50 -5.11
CA HIS A 435 8.53 17.22 -5.16
C HIS A 435 7.09 17.35 -5.67
N LEU A 436 6.39 18.43 -5.32
CA LEU A 436 5.00 18.69 -5.70
C LEU A 436 4.87 19.43 -7.04
N SER A 437 5.93 20.07 -7.53
CA SER A 437 5.96 20.90 -8.73
C SER A 437 5.57 20.17 -10.03
N THR A 438 5.66 18.84 -10.04
CA THR A 438 5.21 17.99 -11.14
C THR A 438 3.69 17.83 -11.23
N ARG A 439 2.93 18.33 -10.24
CA ARG A 439 1.47 18.19 -10.14
C ARG A 439 0.75 19.53 -10.29
N SER A 440 -0.48 19.48 -10.80
CA SER A 440 -1.35 20.58 -11.26
C SER A 440 -1.24 21.94 -10.54
N GLY A 441 -1.49 23.05 -11.26
CA GLY A 441 -1.39 24.43 -10.75
C GLY A 441 -2.23 24.81 -9.52
N TYR A 442 -3.22 24.00 -9.11
CA TYR A 442 -3.92 24.16 -7.82
C TYR A 442 -2.99 23.96 -6.62
N VAL A 443 -2.01 23.04 -6.73
CA VAL A 443 -1.03 22.75 -5.68
C VAL A 443 -0.08 23.93 -5.48
N ASN A 444 0.35 24.59 -6.55
CA ASN A 444 1.14 25.82 -6.47
C ASN A 444 0.38 26.95 -5.75
N SER A 445 -0.93 27.08 -5.94
CA SER A 445 -1.72 28.12 -5.25
C SER A 445 -1.82 27.90 -3.72
N MET A 446 -1.71 26.65 -3.25
CA MET A 446 -1.71 26.31 -1.81
C MET A 446 -0.34 26.55 -1.15
N LEU A 447 0.73 26.53 -1.93
CA LEU A 447 2.12 26.75 -1.49
C LEU A 447 2.52 28.24 -1.48
N VAL A 448 1.82 29.10 -2.24
CA VAL A 448 2.23 30.50 -2.49
C VAL A 448 1.88 31.48 -1.34
N GLY A 449 1.31 31.03 -0.21
CA GLY A 449 0.85 31.95 0.85
C GLY A 449 1.14 31.58 2.31
N ASN A 450 1.61 30.36 2.61
CA ASN A 450 1.74 29.88 3.99
C ASN A 450 3.14 29.32 4.24
N SER A 451 3.68 29.52 5.45
CA SER A 451 4.95 28.93 5.85
C SER A 451 4.79 27.44 6.13
N LEU A 452 5.79 26.62 5.80
CA LEU A 452 5.72 25.18 6.04
C LEU A 452 5.53 24.86 7.53
N VAL A 453 6.09 25.69 8.41
CA VAL A 453 6.00 25.52 9.87
C VAL A 453 4.59 25.73 10.43
N ASP A 454 3.71 26.40 9.70
CA ASP A 454 2.32 26.63 10.11
C ASP A 454 1.47 25.34 9.97
N TYR A 455 1.99 24.33 9.27
CA TYR A 455 1.32 23.04 9.08
C TYR A 455 1.66 22.03 10.19
N GLY A 456 0.65 21.24 10.56
CA GLY A 456 0.78 20.13 11.50
C GLY A 456 0.83 20.50 12.98
N GLU A 457 0.40 21.71 13.36
CA GLU A 457 0.23 22.11 14.76
C GLU A 457 -0.95 21.39 15.43
N ILE A 458 -2.00 21.17 14.65
CA ILE A 458 -3.24 20.51 15.07
C ILE A 458 -3.21 19.07 14.52
N PRO A 459 -3.76 18.06 15.25
CA PRO A 459 -3.91 16.72 14.72
C PRO A 459 -4.51 16.71 13.31
N PHE A 460 -3.96 15.89 12.42
CA PHE A 460 -4.48 15.78 11.06
C PHE A 460 -5.91 15.24 11.11
N VAL A 461 -6.86 15.98 10.54
CA VAL A 461 -8.25 15.54 10.43
C VAL A 461 -8.62 15.54 8.96
N VAL A 462 -9.11 14.40 8.48
CA VAL A 462 -9.67 14.28 7.13
C VAL A 462 -10.95 15.11 7.06
N GLU A 463 -10.86 16.28 6.41
CA GLU A 463 -12.00 17.18 6.25
C GLU A 463 -13.03 16.63 5.26
N SER A 464 -14.31 16.96 5.50
CA SER A 464 -15.42 16.65 4.59
C SER A 464 -15.33 17.34 3.23
N GLY A 465 -14.31 18.16 2.97
CA GLY A 465 -14.12 18.98 1.76
C GLY A 465 -13.06 18.45 0.78
N ASP A 466 -12.28 17.43 1.12
CA ASP A 466 -11.19 16.90 0.26
C ASP A 466 -11.62 15.92 -0.84
N TRP A 467 -12.93 15.90 -1.16
CA TRP A 467 -13.62 14.96 -2.03
C TRP A 467 -13.89 15.48 -3.46
N TRP A 468 -13.26 16.59 -3.86
CA TRP A 468 -13.55 17.20 -5.17
C TRP A 468 -12.54 16.80 -6.24
N THR A 469 -12.70 15.60 -6.80
CA THR A 469 -12.55 15.40 -8.24
C THR A 469 -13.60 14.40 -8.74
N LYS A 470 -14.70 14.99 -9.26
CA LYS A 470 -15.78 14.43 -10.10
C LYS A 470 -16.37 13.06 -9.71
N GLY A 471 -17.58 13.12 -9.13
CA GLY A 471 -18.52 11.99 -9.09
C GLY A 471 -19.34 11.97 -7.80
N VAL A 472 -20.65 12.19 -7.90
CA VAL A 472 -21.59 12.42 -6.81
C VAL A 472 -21.62 11.27 -5.77
N VAL A 473 -21.39 11.58 -4.48
CA VAL A 473 -21.59 10.63 -3.35
C VAL A 473 -22.51 11.20 -2.27
N MET A 474 -23.79 10.84 -2.37
CA MET A 474 -24.75 10.71 -1.26
C MET A 474 -24.94 9.20 -0.98
N HIS A 475 -25.27 8.66 0.19
CA HIS A 475 -25.24 9.16 1.56
C HIS A 475 -25.10 8.02 2.61
N TRP A 476 -24.54 6.84 2.33
CA TRP A 476 -24.22 5.78 3.31
C TRP A 476 -22.76 5.35 3.06
N ASN A 477 -21.76 5.36 3.95
CA ASN A 477 -21.62 5.45 5.40
C ASN A 477 -20.43 6.40 5.63
N ARG A 478 -20.67 7.72 5.48
CA ARG A 478 -19.60 8.75 5.41
C ARG A 478 -18.64 8.71 6.60
N ALA A 479 -19.14 8.32 7.78
CA ALA A 479 -18.34 8.15 8.98
C ALA A 479 -17.35 6.98 8.84
N HIS A 480 -17.78 5.83 8.34
CA HIS A 480 -16.94 4.63 8.21
C HIS A 480 -15.82 4.81 7.17
N SER A 481 -16.14 5.38 6.02
CA SER A 481 -15.13 5.66 4.98
C SER A 481 -14.14 6.74 5.43
N ARG A 482 -14.61 7.78 6.14
CA ARG A 482 -13.73 8.78 6.75
C ARG A 482 -12.86 8.16 7.84
N MET A 483 -13.41 7.33 8.71
CA MET A 483 -12.69 6.67 9.80
C MET A 483 -11.56 5.80 9.24
N LYS A 484 -11.83 4.99 8.22
CA LYS A 484 -10.78 4.18 7.60
C LYS A 484 -9.77 4.99 6.77
N LEU A 485 -10.14 6.17 6.28
CA LEU A 485 -9.18 7.08 5.63
C LEU A 485 -8.29 7.74 6.68
N GLN A 486 -8.90 8.13 7.81
CA GLN A 486 -8.21 8.68 8.96
C GLN A 486 -7.24 7.65 9.55
N GLU A 487 -7.65 6.40 9.73
CA GLU A 487 -6.78 5.30 10.18
C GLU A 487 -5.55 5.13 9.27
N LEU A 488 -5.72 5.25 7.94
CA LEU A 488 -4.62 5.21 6.99
C LEU A 488 -3.69 6.42 7.14
N CYS A 489 -4.25 7.63 7.23
CA CYS A 489 -3.46 8.84 7.45
C CYS A 489 -2.70 8.78 8.79
N ASP A 490 -3.35 8.33 9.85
CA ASP A 490 -2.76 8.17 11.19
C ASP A 490 -1.64 7.13 11.17
N TYR A 491 -1.81 6.03 10.42
CA TYR A 491 -0.75 5.03 10.21
C TYR A 491 0.47 5.64 9.50
N ILE A 492 0.27 6.37 8.40
CA ILE A 492 1.35 7.05 7.67
C ILE A 492 2.05 8.08 8.57
N ILE A 493 1.27 8.88 9.31
CA ILE A 493 1.80 9.88 10.25
C ILE A 493 2.63 9.20 11.34
N THR A 494 2.20 8.05 11.86
CA THR A 494 2.93 7.30 12.90
C THR A 494 4.27 6.81 12.38
N GLN A 495 4.29 6.16 11.20
CA GLN A 495 5.53 5.71 10.56
C GLN A 495 6.51 6.88 10.31
N CYS A 496 6.00 7.99 9.80
CA CYS A 496 6.79 9.20 9.58
C CYS A 496 7.30 9.79 10.91
N GLN A 497 6.49 9.75 11.97
CA GLN A 497 6.88 10.25 13.29
C GLN A 497 7.97 9.40 13.93
N ASP A 498 7.92 8.08 13.77
CA ASP A 498 8.96 7.17 14.26
C ASP A 498 10.29 7.44 13.54
N PHE A 499 10.25 7.60 12.22
CA PHE A 499 11.40 8.01 11.42
C PHE A 499 11.98 9.36 11.87
N ILE A 500 11.14 10.39 12.05
CA ILE A 500 11.58 11.71 12.55
C ILE A 500 12.25 11.55 13.92
N THR A 501 11.64 10.78 14.83
CA THR A 501 12.15 10.57 16.20
C THR A 501 13.51 9.87 16.18
N GLN A 502 13.67 8.87 15.32
CA GLN A 502 14.95 8.17 15.13
C GLN A 502 16.05 9.14 14.64
N LYS A 503 15.76 9.97 13.63
CA LYS A 503 16.73 10.96 13.11
C LYS A 503 17.03 12.06 14.14
N VAL A 504 16.06 12.47 14.96
CA VAL A 504 16.29 13.42 16.06
C VAL A 504 17.23 12.85 17.11
N GLY A 505 17.11 11.56 17.44
CA GLY A 505 18.01 10.87 18.37
C GLY A 505 19.47 10.75 17.91
N SER A 506 19.78 10.98 16.63
CA SER A 506 21.15 10.91 16.14
C SER A 506 22.03 12.04 16.70
N LYS A 507 23.33 11.77 16.87
CA LYS A 507 24.32 12.78 17.31
C LYS A 507 24.77 13.75 16.20
N THR A 508 24.18 13.66 15.01
CA THR A 508 24.53 14.43 13.81
C THR A 508 23.58 15.61 13.62
N ASP A 509 23.98 16.57 12.79
CA ASP A 509 23.15 17.71 12.39
C ASP A 509 21.95 17.28 11.51
N TYR A 510 21.02 18.20 11.25
CA TYR A 510 20.03 18.07 10.19
C TYR A 510 20.68 17.88 8.82
N HIS A 511 20.03 17.06 7.98
CA HIS A 511 20.37 16.85 6.59
C HIS A 511 19.13 16.90 5.70
N ALA A 512 19.24 17.55 4.53
CA ALA A 512 18.15 17.73 3.55
C ALA A 512 17.52 16.40 3.10
N THR A 513 18.33 15.33 2.99
CA THR A 513 17.84 14.00 2.58
C THR A 513 16.81 13.43 3.53
N TYR A 514 16.79 13.81 4.81
CA TYR A 514 15.75 13.33 5.73
C TYR A 514 14.35 13.74 5.27
N VAL A 515 14.20 14.90 4.62
CA VAL A 515 12.92 15.33 4.05
C VAL A 515 12.58 14.55 2.78
N LYS A 516 13.58 14.19 1.97
CA LYS A 516 13.40 13.34 0.79
C LYS A 516 12.96 11.92 1.17
N GLU A 517 13.67 11.29 2.11
CA GLU A 517 13.33 9.97 2.67
C GLU A 517 11.92 9.98 3.27
N LEU A 518 11.53 11.05 3.97
CA LEU A 518 10.18 11.21 4.53
C LEU A 518 9.11 11.23 3.43
N LEU A 519 9.38 11.92 2.31
CA LEU A 519 8.45 11.97 1.17
C LEU A 519 8.34 10.62 0.47
N GLU A 520 9.46 9.90 0.32
CA GLU A 520 9.49 8.52 -0.20
C GLU A 520 8.61 7.59 0.67
N ILE A 521 8.74 7.63 2.00
CA ILE A 521 7.91 6.84 2.93
C ILE A 521 6.41 7.15 2.74
N ILE A 522 6.05 8.43 2.60
CA ILE A 522 4.65 8.84 2.37
C ILE A 522 4.14 8.26 1.05
N ASP A 523 4.94 8.32 -0.01
CA ASP A 523 4.56 7.85 -1.34
C ASP A 523 4.43 6.33 -1.42
N GLU A 524 5.40 5.58 -0.91
CA GLU A 524 5.36 4.12 -0.86
C GLU A 524 4.15 3.61 -0.07
N THR A 525 3.94 4.17 1.13
CA THR A 525 2.83 3.76 2.01
C THR A 525 1.47 4.15 1.41
N SER A 526 1.41 5.25 0.66
CA SER A 526 0.20 5.69 -0.05
C SER A 526 -0.10 4.80 -1.27
N GLN A 527 0.91 4.42 -2.06
CA GLN A 527 0.76 3.56 -3.25
C GLN A 527 0.35 2.12 -2.88
N GLN A 528 0.89 1.55 -1.81
CA GLN A 528 0.48 0.23 -1.31
C GLN A 528 -1.02 0.18 -0.93
N ASN A 529 -1.63 1.34 -0.65
CA ASN A 529 -3.02 1.47 -0.19
C ASN A 529 -3.96 2.08 -1.25
N ASN A 530 -3.64 1.93 -2.55
CA ASN A 530 -4.28 2.43 -3.79
C ASN A 530 -5.83 2.44 -3.90
N LYS A 531 -6.58 1.98 -2.90
CA LYS A 531 -8.05 1.91 -2.88
C LYS A 531 -8.73 3.21 -2.43
N ARG A 532 -8.01 4.22 -1.92
CA ARG A 532 -8.63 5.50 -1.48
C ARG A 532 -7.71 6.69 -1.75
N LYS A 533 -8.15 7.59 -2.63
CA LYS A 533 -7.47 8.87 -2.88
C LYS A 533 -7.63 9.79 -1.66
N VAL A 534 -6.60 9.84 -0.82
CA VAL A 534 -6.42 10.90 0.19
C VAL A 534 -6.02 12.18 -0.53
N SER A 535 -6.29 13.35 0.05
CA SER A 535 -5.62 14.60 -0.34
C SER A 535 -4.13 14.50 0.03
N GLU A 536 -3.37 13.79 -0.81
CA GLU A 536 -1.94 13.48 -0.65
C GLU A 536 -1.12 14.75 -0.35
N VAL A 537 -1.52 15.88 -0.93
CA VAL A 537 -0.88 17.19 -0.76
C VAL A 537 -1.04 17.71 0.68
N LYS A 538 -2.25 17.66 1.26
CA LYS A 538 -2.48 18.11 2.65
C LYS A 538 -1.76 17.22 3.67
N LEU A 539 -1.72 15.91 3.43
CA LEU A 539 -1.01 14.96 4.28
C LEU A 539 0.51 15.22 4.23
N LYS A 540 1.08 15.40 3.04
CA LYS A 540 2.48 15.79 2.86
C LYS A 540 2.81 17.11 3.55
N LEU A 541 1.98 18.14 3.38
CA LEU A 541 2.13 19.42 4.09
C LEU A 541 2.11 19.26 5.61
N HIS A 542 1.17 18.48 6.14
CA HIS A 542 1.07 18.22 7.57
C HIS A 542 2.32 17.55 8.14
N ILE A 543 2.77 16.48 7.49
CA ILE A 543 3.93 15.69 7.93
C ILE A 543 5.22 16.51 7.77
N CYS A 544 5.43 17.15 6.62
CA CYS A 544 6.62 17.99 6.37
C CYS A 544 6.66 19.23 7.27
N GLY A 545 5.51 19.85 7.62
CA GLY A 545 5.47 20.96 8.57
C GLY A 545 5.88 20.57 9.98
N ARG A 546 5.50 19.38 10.41
CA ARG A 546 5.93 18.81 11.69
C ARG A 546 7.40 18.40 11.67
N ALA A 547 7.86 17.80 10.57
CA ALA A 547 9.26 17.46 10.37
C ALA A 547 10.17 18.70 10.34
N ALA A 548 9.78 19.75 9.61
CA ALA A 548 10.51 21.01 9.50
C ALA A 548 10.76 21.65 10.88
N ARG A 549 9.71 21.76 11.73
CA ARG A 549 9.86 22.29 13.09
C ARG A 549 10.78 21.44 13.96
N THR A 550 10.63 20.11 13.87
CA THR A 550 11.42 19.19 14.69
C THR A 550 12.89 19.18 14.26
N PHE A 551 13.15 19.23 12.95
CA PHE A 551 14.50 19.28 12.40
C PHE A 551 15.18 20.64 12.57
N GLN A 552 14.43 21.75 12.50
CA GLN A 552 14.95 23.07 12.89
C GLN A 552 15.42 23.05 14.34
N LYS A 553 14.58 22.54 15.25
CA LYS A 553 14.97 22.39 16.67
C LYS A 553 16.22 21.51 16.83
N LYS A 554 16.28 20.38 16.12
CA LYS A 554 17.48 19.51 16.12
C LYS A 554 18.73 20.28 15.67
N HIS A 555 18.62 21.07 14.61
CA HIS A 555 19.73 21.88 14.09
C HIS A 555 20.17 22.95 15.09
N ASP A 556 19.23 23.68 15.68
CA ASP A 556 19.49 24.71 16.68
C ASP A 556 20.14 24.11 17.94
N ASP A 557 19.61 22.98 18.42
CA ASP A 557 20.18 22.22 19.54
C ASP A 557 21.60 21.71 19.21
N PHE A 558 21.82 21.21 18.00
CA PHE A 558 23.13 20.75 17.53
C PHE A 558 24.15 21.90 17.50
N ILE A 559 23.79 23.07 16.99
CA ILE A 559 24.65 24.26 17.02
C ILE A 559 24.91 24.69 18.46
N SER A 560 23.89 24.73 19.31
CA SER A 560 24.02 25.17 20.71
C SER A 560 24.92 24.26 21.54
N VAL A 561 24.79 22.94 21.38
CA VAL A 561 25.64 21.94 22.05
C VAL A 561 27.06 21.99 21.54
N ASN A 562 27.25 22.24 20.24
CA ASN A 562 28.57 22.33 19.61
C ASN A 562 29.10 23.77 19.51
N ASP A 563 28.52 24.71 20.26
CA ASP A 563 29.04 26.07 20.31
C ASP A 563 30.49 26.03 20.82
N PRO A 564 31.46 26.51 20.03
CA PRO A 564 32.85 26.27 20.37
C PRO A 564 33.28 26.92 21.69
N ARG A 565 32.65 28.05 22.06
CA ARG A 565 32.93 28.70 23.35
C ARG A 565 32.34 27.91 24.50
N LYS A 566 31.08 27.48 24.42
CA LYS A 566 30.44 26.65 25.47
C LYS A 566 31.18 25.32 25.65
N CYS A 567 31.55 24.65 24.55
CA CYS A 567 32.34 23.41 24.60
C CYS A 567 33.68 23.63 25.33
N LEU A 568 34.37 24.73 25.01
CA LEU A 568 35.65 25.06 25.65
C LEU A 568 35.44 25.35 27.15
N GLU A 569 34.46 26.15 27.51
CA GLU A 569 34.11 26.45 28.90
C GLU A 569 33.73 25.18 29.70
N GLN A 570 32.99 24.24 29.10
CA GLN A 570 32.69 22.93 29.72
C GLN A 570 33.95 22.08 29.96
N SER A 571 34.98 22.23 29.12
CA SER A 571 36.24 21.51 29.27
C SER A 571 37.20 22.13 30.29
N LYS A 572 36.90 23.32 30.82
CA LYS A 572 37.78 24.10 31.69
C LYS A 572 38.25 23.32 32.91
N ASP A 573 37.33 22.70 33.64
CA ASP A 573 37.66 21.95 34.86
C ASP A 573 38.58 20.77 34.56
N LYS A 574 38.43 20.15 33.38
CA LYS A 574 39.30 19.08 32.92
C LYS A 574 40.71 19.60 32.64
N TYR A 575 40.84 20.72 31.93
CA TYR A 575 42.13 21.36 31.68
C TYR A 575 42.82 21.83 32.97
N LEU A 576 42.06 22.38 33.92
CA LEU A 576 42.58 22.79 35.23
C LEU A 576 43.09 21.59 36.02
N THR A 577 42.30 20.51 36.07
CA THR A 577 42.68 19.28 36.77
C THR A 577 43.92 18.64 36.13
N ASP A 578 43.95 18.53 34.80
CA ASP A 578 45.10 17.98 34.07
C ASP A 578 46.34 18.87 34.27
N PHE A 579 46.20 20.20 34.31
CA PHE A 579 47.30 21.14 34.59
C PHE A 579 47.89 20.94 36.00
N ILE A 580 47.05 20.86 37.04
CA ILE A 580 47.50 20.63 38.42
C ILE A 580 48.16 19.25 38.54
N ASP A 581 47.55 18.21 37.97
CA ASP A 581 48.10 16.86 38.02
C ASP A 581 49.44 16.76 37.27
N LEU A 582 49.58 17.42 36.11
CA LEU A 582 50.84 17.51 35.38
C LEU A 582 51.90 18.33 36.13
N PHE A 583 51.51 19.40 36.83
CA PHE A 583 52.45 20.17 37.66
C PHE A 583 53.05 19.31 38.77
N HIS A 584 52.22 18.51 39.45
CA HIS A 584 52.61 17.61 40.54
C HIS A 584 53.15 16.23 40.09
N ASN A 585 53.24 15.97 38.79
CA ASN A 585 53.66 14.69 38.20
C ASN A 585 52.84 13.46 38.69
N ARG A 586 51.51 13.60 38.82
CA ARG A 586 50.62 12.50 39.19
C ARG A 586 50.37 11.56 38.00
N ASP A 587 50.29 10.25 38.25
CA ASP A 587 49.96 9.26 37.21
C ASP A 587 48.49 9.37 36.79
N GLN A 588 48.26 9.47 35.47
CA GLN A 588 46.93 9.65 34.87
C GLN A 588 46.45 8.42 34.08
N CYS A 589 47.26 7.36 33.96
CA CYS A 589 47.00 6.27 33.02
C CYS A 589 45.67 5.55 33.28
N GLN A 590 45.37 5.21 34.54
CA GLN A 590 44.15 4.50 34.91
C GLN A 590 42.89 5.34 34.66
N ARG A 591 42.90 6.62 35.05
CA ARG A 591 41.77 7.55 34.85
C ARG A 591 41.47 7.77 33.36
N LYS A 592 42.50 7.97 32.53
CA LYS A 592 42.34 8.15 31.08
C LYS A 592 41.85 6.87 30.38
N ALA A 593 42.29 5.70 30.84
CA ALA A 593 41.80 4.41 30.34
C ALA A 593 40.30 4.21 30.63
N GLU A 594 39.85 4.51 31.85
CA GLU A 594 38.43 4.43 32.23
C GLU A 594 37.55 5.42 31.44
N GLU A 595 38.02 6.64 31.20
CA GLU A 595 37.34 7.62 30.34
C GLU A 595 37.18 7.11 28.91
N PHE A 596 38.21 6.46 28.36
CA PHE A 596 38.18 5.91 27.01
C PHE A 596 37.16 4.77 26.87
N THR A 597 37.08 3.86 27.85
CA THR A 597 36.11 2.74 27.81
C THR A 597 34.66 3.24 27.78
N LYS A 598 34.34 4.31 28.52
CA LYS A 598 32.99 4.92 28.55
C LYS A 598 32.58 5.51 27.20
N LEU A 599 33.53 5.92 26.37
CA LEU A 599 33.26 6.48 25.04
C LEU A 599 32.89 5.39 24.01
N LEU A 600 33.36 4.15 24.19
CA LEU A 600 33.13 3.05 23.25
C LEU A 600 31.73 2.44 23.36
N GLN A 601 31.17 2.36 24.57
CA GLN A 601 29.89 1.70 24.85
C GLN A 601 28.72 2.15 23.94
N PRO A 602 28.41 3.45 23.77
CA PRO A 602 27.30 3.88 22.93
C PRO A 602 27.50 3.59 21.44
N ALA A 603 28.75 3.61 20.95
CA ALA A 603 29.04 3.31 19.54
C ALA A 603 28.80 1.83 19.22
N VAL A 604 29.17 0.94 20.15
CA VAL A 604 28.92 -0.51 20.01
C VAL A 604 27.42 -0.80 20.04
N GLN A 605 26.67 -0.16 20.94
CA GLN A 605 25.22 -0.35 21.06
C GLN A 605 24.45 0.10 19.80
N GLU A 606 24.84 1.24 19.20
CA GLU A 606 24.24 1.73 17.97
C GLU A 606 24.48 0.76 16.79
N TYR A 607 25.71 0.26 16.64
CA TYR A 607 26.06 -0.69 15.58
C TYR A 607 25.26 -2.00 15.68
N VAL A 608 25.18 -2.58 16.89
CA VAL A 608 24.41 -3.81 17.13
C VAL A 608 22.92 -3.59 16.81
N SER A 609 22.36 -2.45 17.20
CA SER A 609 20.94 -2.14 16.96
C SER A 609 20.60 -2.03 15.47
N LYS A 610 21.48 -1.41 14.66
CA LYS A 610 21.27 -1.31 13.19
C LYS A 610 21.32 -2.67 12.49
N MET A 611 22.18 -3.58 12.94
CA MET A 611 22.36 -4.90 12.32
C MET A 611 21.21 -5.86 12.61
N ILE A 612 20.52 -5.72 13.75
CA ILE A 612 19.43 -6.62 14.17
C ILE A 612 18.12 -6.36 13.39
N GLY A 613 17.93 -5.16 12.82
CA GLY A 613 16.67 -4.77 12.16
C GLY A 613 16.16 -5.75 11.09
N PRO A 614 16.98 -6.11 10.08
CA PRO A 614 16.58 -7.06 9.04
C PRO A 614 16.24 -8.46 9.57
N ASP A 615 16.95 -8.94 10.60
CA ASP A 615 16.73 -10.26 11.18
C ASP A 615 15.39 -10.34 11.93
N VAL A 616 14.99 -9.24 12.58
CA VAL A 616 13.67 -9.14 13.24
C VAL A 616 12.52 -9.20 12.21
N VAL A 617 12.67 -8.54 11.06
CA VAL A 617 11.63 -8.56 10.02
C VAL A 617 11.47 -9.95 9.42
N ASP A 618 12.56 -10.69 9.26
CA ASP A 618 12.52 -12.09 8.80
C ASP A 618 11.84 -13.01 9.82
N GLU A 619 12.08 -12.83 11.12
CA GLU A 619 11.40 -13.62 12.16
C GLU A 619 9.89 -13.35 12.16
N VAL A 620 9.48 -12.08 11.99
CA VAL A 620 8.07 -11.66 11.88
C VAL A 620 7.42 -12.23 10.61
N LYS A 621 8.13 -12.25 9.47
CA LYS A 621 7.64 -12.79 8.20
C LYS A 621 7.54 -14.33 8.19
N THR A 622 8.44 -15.01 8.88
CA THR A 622 8.47 -16.48 8.93
C THR A 622 7.57 -17.07 10.01
N GLY A 623 7.02 -16.24 10.90
CA GLY A 623 6.03 -16.64 11.91
C GLY A 623 6.57 -17.59 12.97
N LYS A 624 7.89 -17.65 13.15
CA LYS A 624 8.57 -18.46 14.18
C LYS A 624 8.90 -17.64 15.44
N GLY A 625 8.01 -16.73 15.82
CA GLY A 625 8.09 -16.00 17.09
C GLY A 625 7.43 -16.74 18.23
#